data_AF-A0AAV5UVG9-F1
#
_entry.id   AF-A0AAV5UVG9-F1
#
_cell.length_a   1.000
_cell.length_b   1.000
_cell.length_c   1.000
_cell.angle_alpha   90.00
_cell.angle_beta   90.00
_cell.angle_gamma   90.00
#
_symmetry.space_group_name_H-M   'P 1'
#
loop_
_entity.id
_entity.type
_entity.pdbx_description
1 polymer ?
#
loop_
_entity_poly.entity_id
_entity_poly.type
_entity_poly.pdbx_seq_one_letter_code
_entity_poly.pdbx_strand_id
1 'polypeptide(L)'
;LVIFNFTQGYLILLLYNIRELRKLRKRRDPDFDRYSLCRMYQLRENVVIMKMLLKIFAPSFIFALPAFLFYGVAYILPSTEYYNYISSMLFAFLDLWIALSCLNAQLIFPFFDYRFRRSANKISLFRIFLKIRERRSSRAK
;
A
#
# COMPACT_ATOMS: atom_id res chain seq x y z
N LEU A 1 -4.69 -20.71 -2.45
CA LEU A 1 -4.47 -20.86 -3.91
C LEU A 1 -4.75 -19.56 -4.69
N VAL A 2 -5.92 -18.93 -4.55
CA VAL A 2 -6.27 -17.70 -5.29
C VAL A 2 -5.29 -16.53 -5.08
N ILE A 3 -4.90 -16.26 -3.82
CA ILE A 3 -3.96 -15.18 -3.49
C ILE A 3 -2.60 -15.39 -4.16
N PHE A 4 -2.12 -16.65 -4.19
CA PHE A 4 -0.84 -16.99 -4.80
C PHE A 4 -0.86 -16.79 -6.32
N ASN A 5 -1.95 -17.19 -6.99
CA ASN A 5 -2.10 -16.96 -8.43
C ASN A 5 -2.16 -15.46 -8.76
N PHE A 6 -2.83 -14.67 -7.92
CA PHE A 6 -2.90 -13.22 -8.09
C PHE A 6 -1.53 -12.54 -7.90
N THR A 7 -0.78 -12.90 -6.86
CA THR A 7 0.56 -12.32 -6.62
C THR A 7 1.53 -12.71 -7.73
N GLN A 8 1.47 -13.95 -8.22
CA GLN A 8 2.26 -14.39 -9.37
C GLN A 8 1.91 -13.62 -10.64
N GLY A 9 0.62 -13.51 -10.98
CA GLY A 9 0.17 -12.75 -12.15
C GLY A 9 0.61 -11.29 -12.08
N TYR A 10 0.51 -10.67 -10.90
CA TYR A 10 0.96 -9.31 -10.66
C TYR A 10 2.47 -9.14 -10.86
N LEU A 11 3.28 -10.07 -10.34
CA LEU A 11 4.73 -10.06 -10.52
C LEU A 11 5.12 -10.24 -11.98
N ILE A 12 4.47 -11.16 -12.70
CA ILE A 12 4.69 -11.39 -14.13
C ILE A 12 4.39 -10.10 -14.92
N LEU A 13 3.26 -9.45 -14.65
CA LEU A 13 2.89 -8.19 -15.30
C LEU A 13 3.91 -7.08 -15.02
N LEU A 14 4.38 -6.97 -13.77
CA LEU A 14 5.40 -5.99 -13.39
C LEU A 14 6.71 -6.22 -14.13
N LEU A 15 7.17 -7.48 -14.18
CA LEU A 15 8.38 -7.86 -14.90
C LEU A 15 8.25 -7.62 -16.41
N TYR A 16 7.08 -7.92 -16.99
CA TYR A 16 6.78 -7.63 -18.38
C TYR A 16 6.88 -6.12 -18.67
N ASN A 17 6.20 -5.28 -17.88
CA ASN A 17 6.24 -3.82 -18.05
C ASN A 17 7.67 -3.25 -17.92
N ILE A 18 8.46 -3.79 -16.98
CA ILE A 18 9.87 -3.39 -16.83
C ILE A 18 10.71 -3.81 -18.04
N ARG A 19 10.50 -5.04 -18.56
CA ARG A 19 11.20 -5.54 -19.75
C ARG A 19 10.87 -4.70 -20.97
N GLU A 20 9.60 -4.40 -21.22
CA GLU A 20 9.17 -3.53 -22.31
C GLU A 20 9.74 -2.11 -22.19
N LEU A 21 9.74 -1.53 -20.97
CA LEU A 21 10.35 -0.23 -20.74
C LEU A 21 11.86 -0.24 -21.03
N ARG A 22 12.58 -1.33 -20.69
CA ARG A 22 14.00 -1.49 -21.01
C ARG A 22 14.24 -1.63 -22.52
N LYS A 23 13.36 -2.33 -23.25
CA LYS A 23 13.44 -2.45 -24.71
C LYS A 23 13.26 -1.07 -25.38
N LEU A 24 12.22 -0.33 -24.99
CA LEU A 24 11.96 1.01 -25.52
C LEU A 24 13.11 1.98 -25.21
N ARG A 25 13.71 1.91 -24.02
CA ARG A 25 14.86 2.74 -23.64
C ARG A 25 16.12 2.46 -24.48
N LYS A 26 16.30 1.23 -24.96
CA LYS A 26 17.45 0.84 -25.78
C LYS A 26 17.31 1.23 -27.24
N ARG A 27 16.09 1.40 -27.76
CA ARG A 27 15.85 1.91 -29.11
C ARG A 27 16.19 3.39 -29.13
N ARG A 28 17.29 3.73 -29.79
CA ARG A 28 17.80 5.10 -29.95
C ARG A 28 17.56 5.59 -31.38
N ASP A 29 16.49 5.11 -32.00
CA ASP A 29 16.17 5.43 -33.38
C ASP A 29 15.72 6.89 -33.49
N PRO A 30 16.22 7.64 -34.49
CA PRO A 30 15.85 9.04 -34.70
C PRO A 30 14.38 9.22 -35.11
N ASP A 31 13.75 8.20 -35.71
CA ASP A 31 12.32 8.16 -36.03
C ASP A 31 11.46 7.70 -34.84
N PHE A 32 11.75 8.23 -33.65
CA PHE A 32 10.95 7.93 -32.46
C PHE A 32 9.61 8.67 -32.55
N ASP A 33 8.65 8.00 -33.16
CA ASP A 33 7.34 8.54 -33.49
C ASP A 33 6.59 9.02 -32.24
N ARG A 34 5.80 10.10 -32.33
CA ARG A 34 5.14 10.72 -31.16
C ARG A 34 4.29 9.73 -30.36
N TYR A 35 3.71 8.75 -31.04
CA TYR A 35 2.93 7.66 -30.42
C TYR A 35 3.78 6.77 -29.48
N SER A 36 5.03 6.47 -29.88
CA SER A 36 5.94 5.65 -29.08
C SER A 36 6.37 6.36 -27.78
N LEU A 37 6.43 7.69 -27.81
CA LEU A 37 6.72 8.53 -26.66
C LEU A 37 5.56 8.51 -25.64
N CYS A 38 4.31 8.68 -26.08
CA CYS A 38 3.13 8.55 -25.20
C CYS A 38 3.07 7.17 -24.53
N ARG A 39 3.29 6.09 -25.29
CA ARG A 39 3.30 4.72 -24.76
C ARG A 39 4.38 4.51 -23.70
N MET A 40 5.56 5.10 -23.89
CA MET A 40 6.64 5.04 -22.90
C MET A 40 6.24 5.73 -21.58
N TYR A 41 5.59 6.89 -21.64
CA TYR A 41 5.11 7.58 -20.44
C TYR A 41 4.05 6.76 -19.68
N GLN A 42 3.10 6.17 -20.40
CA GLN A 42 2.09 5.28 -19.81
C GLN A 42 2.72 4.07 -19.13
N LEU A 43 3.65 3.37 -19.80
CA LEU A 43 4.37 2.24 -19.21
C LEU A 43 5.17 2.65 -17.97
N ARG A 44 5.84 3.80 -18.02
CA ARG A 44 6.59 4.32 -16.88
C ARG A 44 5.67 4.61 -15.70
N GLU A 45 4.52 5.24 -15.95
CA GLU A 45 3.52 5.54 -14.93
C GLU A 45 2.95 4.25 -14.32
N ASN A 46 2.57 3.27 -15.14
CA ASN A 46 2.09 1.98 -14.67
C ASN A 46 3.11 1.29 -13.76
N VAL A 47 4.41 1.28 -14.12
CA VAL A 47 5.46 0.71 -13.26
C VAL A 47 5.59 1.47 -11.93
N VAL A 48 5.45 2.79 -11.94
CA VAL A 48 5.48 3.60 -10.71
C VAL A 48 4.30 3.26 -9.81
N ILE A 49 3.09 3.21 -10.36
CA ILE A 49 1.87 2.84 -9.63
C ILE A 49 1.99 1.42 -9.06
N MET A 50 2.45 0.46 -9.86
CA MET A 50 2.62 -0.91 -9.38
C MET A 50 3.64 -1.02 -8.23
N LYS A 51 4.74 -0.25 -8.30
CA LYS A 51 5.72 -0.18 -7.20
C LYS A 51 5.13 0.47 -5.95
N MET A 52 4.30 1.50 -6.11
CA MET A 52 3.60 2.14 -5.00
C MET A 52 2.65 1.14 -4.33
N LEU A 53 1.82 0.42 -5.10
CA LEU A 53 0.92 -0.59 -4.57
C LEU A 53 1.67 -1.70 -3.82
N LEU A 54 2.82 -2.16 -4.33
CA LEU A 54 3.64 -3.15 -3.65
C LEU A 54 4.16 -2.66 -2.29
N LYS A 55 4.54 -1.37 -2.19
CA LYS A 55 4.96 -0.76 -0.93
C LYS A 55 3.83 -0.61 0.08
N ILE A 56 2.60 -0.40 -0.39
CA ILE A 56 1.40 -0.30 0.46
C ILE A 56 0.93 -1.69 0.90
N PHE A 57 1.08 -2.71 0.05
CA PHE A 57 0.63 -4.06 0.33
C PHE A 57 1.23 -4.64 1.63
N ALA A 58 2.55 -4.52 1.82
CA ALA A 58 3.22 -5.07 2.99
C ALA A 58 2.69 -4.52 4.34
N PRO A 59 2.63 -3.20 4.59
CA PRO A 59 2.07 -2.67 5.82
C PRO A 59 0.58 -2.99 5.94
N SER A 60 -0.21 -2.89 4.87
CA SER A 60 -1.63 -3.26 4.91
C SER A 60 -1.84 -4.73 5.33
N PHE A 61 -1.00 -5.64 4.85
CA PHE A 61 -1.03 -7.04 5.24
C PHE A 61 -0.71 -7.21 6.73
N ILE A 62 0.35 -6.56 7.22
CA ILE A 62 0.74 -6.61 8.64
C ILE A 62 -0.39 -6.07 9.54
N PHE A 63 -1.01 -4.95 9.17
CA PHE A 63 -2.14 -4.37 9.92
C PHE A 63 -3.40 -5.23 9.88
N ALA A 64 -3.58 -6.07 8.85
CA ALA A 64 -4.73 -6.97 8.77
C ALA A 64 -4.57 -8.22 9.66
N LEU A 65 -3.35 -8.63 10.03
CA LEU A 65 -3.10 -9.85 10.82
C LEU A 65 -3.87 -9.90 12.14
N PRO A 66 -3.92 -8.84 12.97
CA PRO A 66 -4.66 -8.89 14.23
C PRO A 66 -6.17 -9.06 14.03
N ALA A 67 -6.74 -8.52 12.94
CA ALA A 67 -8.15 -8.74 12.61
C ALA A 67 -8.43 -10.23 12.34
N PHE A 68 -7.56 -10.89 11.56
CA PHE A 68 -7.66 -12.34 11.34
C PHE A 68 -7.49 -13.15 12.63
N LEU A 69 -6.62 -12.69 13.54
CA LEU A 69 -6.43 -13.33 14.83
C LEU A 69 -7.68 -13.22 15.71
N PHE A 70 -8.26 -12.03 15.86
CA PHE A 70 -9.49 -11.86 16.65
C PHE A 70 -10.65 -12.67 16.08
N TYR A 71 -10.82 -12.63 14.75
CA TYR A 71 -11.84 -13.41 14.08
C TYR A 71 -11.62 -14.92 14.25
N GLY A 72 -10.37 -15.39 14.09
CA GLY A 72 -10.02 -16.80 14.25
C GLY A 72 -10.25 -17.31 15.67
N VAL A 73 -9.87 -16.53 16.69
CA VAL A 73 -10.13 -16.86 18.10
C VAL A 73 -11.62 -16.90 18.39
N ALA A 74 -12.38 -15.89 17.92
CA ALA A 74 -13.83 -15.85 18.11
C ALA A 74 -14.54 -17.03 17.44
N TYR A 75 -14.04 -17.52 16.30
CA TYR A 75 -14.60 -18.66 15.58
C TYR A 75 -14.34 -20.01 16.26
N ILE A 76 -13.18 -20.18 16.92
CA ILE A 76 -12.82 -21.43 17.61
C ILE A 76 -13.54 -21.55 18.96
N LEU A 77 -13.99 -20.44 19.54
CA LEU A 77 -14.68 -20.43 20.83
C LEU A 77 -16.01 -21.22 20.76
N PRO A 78 -16.26 -22.14 21.70
CA PRO A 78 -17.52 -22.89 21.72
C PRO A 78 -18.71 -21.97 22.05
N SER A 79 -19.85 -22.24 21.44
CA SER A 79 -21.09 -21.47 21.62
C SER A 79 -21.82 -21.83 22.93
N THR A 80 -21.13 -21.77 24.06
CA THR A 80 -21.73 -21.94 25.38
C THR A 80 -21.96 -20.58 26.04
N GLU A 81 -22.96 -20.47 26.93
CA GLU A 81 -23.41 -19.20 27.52
C GLU A 81 -22.26 -18.40 28.16
N TYR A 82 -21.30 -19.08 28.80
CA TYR A 82 -20.13 -18.47 29.41
C TYR A 82 -19.22 -17.74 28.41
N TYR A 83 -19.10 -18.23 27.18
CA TYR A 83 -18.20 -17.67 26.17
C TYR A 83 -18.87 -16.64 25.26
N ASN A 84 -20.20 -16.50 25.32
CA ASN A 84 -20.94 -15.49 24.55
C ASN A 84 -20.46 -14.07 24.85
N TYR A 85 -20.14 -13.78 26.12
CA TYR A 85 -19.57 -12.49 26.51
C TYR A 85 -18.19 -12.26 25.88
N ILE A 86 -17.30 -13.24 25.96
CA ILE A 86 -15.94 -13.14 25.41
C ILE A 86 -16.00 -12.98 23.88
N SER A 87 -16.85 -13.75 23.21
CA SER A 87 -17.05 -13.66 21.76
C SER A 87 -17.54 -12.26 21.35
N SER A 88 -18.55 -11.72 22.06
CA SER A 88 -19.05 -10.36 21.84
C SER A 88 -17.97 -9.29 22.05
N MET A 89 -17.12 -9.47 23.08
CA MET A 89 -15.99 -8.58 23.34
C MET A 89 -14.95 -8.65 22.21
N LEU A 90 -14.62 -9.83 21.70
CA LEU A 90 -13.70 -10.01 20.57
C LEU A 90 -14.23 -9.35 19.30
N PHE A 91 -15.53 -9.43 19.01
CA PHE A 91 -16.14 -8.73 17.88
C PHE A 91 -16.05 -7.21 18.04
N ALA A 92 -16.29 -6.68 19.25
CA ALA A 92 -16.11 -5.24 19.51
C ALA A 92 -14.65 -4.78 19.31
N PHE A 93 -13.67 -5.59 19.73
CA PHE A 93 -12.25 -5.32 19.48
C PHE A 93 -11.87 -5.42 18.00
N LEU A 94 -12.47 -6.36 17.26
CA LEU A 94 -12.30 -6.48 15.82
C LEU A 94 -12.78 -5.20 15.11
N ASP A 95 -13.98 -4.71 15.42
CA ASP A 95 -14.52 -3.47 14.84
C ASP A 95 -13.65 -2.26 15.16
N LEU A 96 -13.21 -2.12 16.42
CA LEU A 96 -12.28 -1.08 16.83
C LEU A 96 -10.96 -1.16 16.05
N TRP A 97 -10.42 -2.36 15.87
CA TRP A 97 -9.17 -2.57 15.13
C TRP A 97 -9.32 -2.22 13.65
N ILE A 98 -10.45 -2.54 13.02
CA ILE A 98 -10.74 -2.16 11.63
C ILE A 98 -10.79 -0.63 11.51
N ALA A 99 -11.48 0.06 12.43
CA ALA A 99 -11.55 1.52 12.46
C ALA A 99 -10.16 2.17 12.60
N LEU A 100 -9.33 1.66 13.52
CA LEU A 100 -7.95 2.11 13.70
C LEU A 100 -7.10 1.83 12.46
N SER A 101 -7.30 0.69 11.79
CA SER A 101 -6.59 0.34 10.56
C SER A 101 -6.94 1.30 9.41
N CYS A 102 -8.22 1.66 9.27
CA CYS A 102 -8.65 2.66 8.28
C CYS A 102 -8.03 4.04 8.53
N LEU A 103 -8.00 4.48 9.80
CA LEU A 103 -7.39 5.75 10.20
C LEU A 103 -5.88 5.74 9.91
N ASN A 104 -5.19 4.65 10.30
CA ASN A 104 -3.76 4.49 10.03
C ASN A 104 -3.44 4.47 8.53
N ALA A 105 -4.26 3.79 7.71
CA ALA A 105 -4.08 3.79 6.27
C ALA A 105 -4.11 5.22 5.70
N GLN A 106 -5.10 6.04 6.10
CA GLN A 106 -5.20 7.44 5.68
C GLN A 106 -3.99 8.27 6.12
N LEU A 107 -3.50 8.07 7.34
CA LEU A 107 -2.31 8.78 7.85
C LEU A 107 -1.04 8.36 7.13
N ILE A 108 -0.92 7.09 6.73
CA ILE A 108 0.29 6.53 6.14
C ILE A 108 0.40 6.88 4.63
N PHE A 109 -0.72 7.00 3.92
CA PHE A 109 -0.77 7.25 2.46
C PHE A 109 0.15 8.40 1.98
N PRO A 110 0.15 9.60 2.62
CA PRO A 110 1.01 10.71 2.24
C PRO A 110 2.53 10.45 2.38
N PHE A 111 2.92 9.43 3.13
CA PHE A 111 4.33 9.11 3.36
C PHE A 111 4.92 8.21 2.27
N PHE A 112 4.09 7.45 1.55
CA PHE A 112 4.57 6.48 0.55
C PHE A 112 4.80 7.07 -0.84
N ASP A 113 3.95 8.02 -1.27
CA ASP A 113 4.07 8.65 -2.60
C ASP A 113 4.21 10.17 -2.52
N TYR A 114 5.12 10.70 -3.34
CA TYR A 114 5.33 12.13 -3.50
C TYR A 114 4.11 12.84 -4.10
N ARG A 115 3.31 12.12 -4.91
CA ARG A 115 2.09 12.65 -5.52
C ARG A 115 1.07 13.05 -4.45
N PHE A 116 0.86 12.18 -3.46
CA PHE A 116 -0.02 12.46 -2.33
C PHE A 116 0.58 13.50 -1.37
N ARG A 117 1.91 13.56 -1.26
CA ARG A 117 2.58 14.57 -0.43
C ARG A 117 2.24 16.00 -0.86
N ARG A 118 2.11 16.27 -2.17
CA ARG A 118 1.74 17.61 -2.66
C ARG A 118 0.34 18.02 -2.20
N SER A 119 -0.62 17.09 -2.24
CA SER A 119 -1.98 17.33 -1.73
C SER A 119 -2.00 17.46 -0.21
N ALA A 120 -1.29 16.57 0.49
CA ALA A 120 -1.22 16.58 1.95
C ALA A 120 -0.53 17.84 2.51
N ASN A 121 0.43 18.43 1.80
CA ASN A 121 1.08 19.69 2.18
C ASN A 121 0.12 20.89 2.27
N LYS A 122 -1.08 20.81 1.67
CA LYS A 122 -2.11 21.84 1.84
C LYS A 122 -2.69 21.84 3.25
N ILE A 123 -2.62 20.71 3.97
CA ILE A 123 -3.13 20.54 5.33
C ILE A 123 -2.07 21.05 6.33
N SER A 124 -2.46 21.90 7.28
CA SER A 124 -1.56 22.53 8.27
C SER A 124 -0.88 21.51 9.18
N LEU A 125 -1.64 20.56 9.74
CA LEU A 125 -1.13 19.52 10.62
C LEU A 125 -0.02 18.69 9.95
N PHE A 126 -0.22 18.33 8.68
CA PHE A 126 0.74 17.52 7.93
C PHE A 126 2.07 18.27 7.70
N ARG A 127 2.03 19.58 7.48
CA ARG A 127 3.24 20.42 7.37
C ARG A 127 4.07 20.41 8.65
N ILE A 128 3.42 20.43 9.82
CA ILE A 128 4.11 20.37 11.11
C ILE A 128 4.85 19.03 11.25
N PHE A 129 4.18 17.92 10.96
CA PHE A 129 4.78 16.59 11.02
C PHE A 129 5.99 16.42 10.08
N LEU A 130 5.89 16.90 8.84
CA LEU A 130 7.01 16.86 7.90
C LEU A 130 8.21 17.68 8.40
N LYS A 131 7.97 18.89 8.91
CA LYS A 131 9.02 19.76 9.45
C LYS A 131 9.75 19.11 10.63
N ILE A 132 9.03 18.39 11.49
CA ILE A 132 9.63 17.62 12.60
C ILE A 132 10.52 16.50 12.06
N ARG A 133 10.06 15.77 11.03
CA ARG A 133 10.82 14.67 10.41
C ARG A 133 12.10 15.17 9.74
N GLU A 134 12.04 16.25 8.98
CA GLU A 134 13.20 16.84 8.30
C GLU A 134 14.28 17.26 9.29
N ARG A 135 13.88 17.88 10.42
CA ARG A 135 14.80 18.23 11.52
C ARG A 135 15.49 17.02 12.15
N ARG A 136 14.84 15.85 12.21
CA ARG A 136 15.48 14.62 12.70
C ARG A 136 16.49 14.08 11.70
N SER A 137 16.18 14.12 10.40
CA SER A 137 17.09 13.63 9.36
C SER A 137 18.34 14.50 9.21
N SER A 138 18.26 15.80 9.48
CA SER A 138 19.43 16.70 9.42
C SER A 138 20.38 16.55 10.61
N ARG A 139 19.91 15.98 11.73
CA ARG A 139 20.75 15.70 12.92
C ARG A 139 21.47 14.36 12.85
N ALA A 140 21.06 13.47 11.95
CA ALA A 140 21.65 12.14 11.78
C ALA A 140 22.79 12.12 10.74
N LYS A 141 23.15 13.29 10.19
CA LYS A 141 24.28 13.50 9.29
C LYS A 141 25.33 14.33 10.01
#